data_AF-A0A8D1NI08-F1
#
_entry.id   AF-A0A8D1NI08-F1
#
_cell.length_a   1.000
_cell.length_b   1.000
_cell.length_c   1.000
_cell.angle_alpha   90.00
_cell.angle_beta   90.00
_cell.angle_gamma   90.00
#
_symmetry.space_group_name_H-M   'P 1'
#
loop_
_entity.id
_entity.type
_entity.pdbx_description
1 polymer ?
#
loop_
_entity_poly.entity_id
_entity_poly.type
_entity_poly.pdbx_seq_one_letter_code
_entity_poly.pdbx_strand_id
1 'polypeptide(L)'
;MPGDRPTLFNPFLLSLGVLRWQRPDLLNFKKGWMSILDEPGEWKKHWFVLTDSSLKYYRDSTAEEADELDGEIDLRSCTDVTEFAVQRNYGFQIHTKDAVYTLSAMTSGIRRNWIEALRKTVRPTSAPDVTKLSDCNKENTLQGHGTLKGSLKAGEQRVGSEVIGRGGPRKADGQRQSLDYVELSPLTQGSPQRARTPARALDRPAKQEELERDLAQRSEERRKWFEATDGRATETPAGEGPRRGLGAPLTEDQQNRLSEEIEKKWQELEKLPLRENKRVPLTALLNQGRGERRGPPSDSHEALEKEVQSLRAQLEAWRLQGEAPQGAPKSQEDGRVPPGYISQEACERSLAEMESSHQQVMEELQRHHERELQRLQQEKEWLLAEETAATASAIEAMKKAYQEELSRELSKTRSLQLGPDGLRKQHQSDVEALKRELQVLSEQYSQKCLEIGALTRQAEEREHTLRRCQQEGQELLRHNQELHTRLSEEIDRLRGFIASQGPGSGCGRGSERSSCELEVLLRVKENELQYLKKEVQCLRDELQMMQKDKRFTSGKYQDVYVELNHIKTRSEREIEQLKEHLRLAMAALQEKEAVRNSLAE
;
A
#
# COMPACT_ATOMS: atom_id res chain seq x y z
N MET A 1 -16.95 52.11 -14.80
CA MET A 1 -15.70 52.01 -14.02
C MET A 1 -15.75 50.70 -13.25
N PRO A 2 -14.62 49.99 -13.15
CA PRO A 2 -14.50 48.55 -12.87
C PRO A 2 -14.90 48.24 -11.42
N GLY A 3 -15.22 47.03 -10.98
CA GLY A 3 -14.69 45.74 -11.39
C GLY A 3 -13.62 45.30 -10.37
N ASP A 4 -14.03 45.04 -9.12
CA ASP A 4 -13.13 44.52 -8.09
C ASP A 4 -13.46 43.05 -7.78
N ARG A 5 -12.58 42.20 -8.31
CA ARG A 5 -12.34 40.84 -7.85
C ARG A 5 -11.60 40.94 -6.50
N PRO A 6 -11.94 40.17 -5.47
CA PRO A 6 -11.00 39.89 -4.41
C PRO A 6 -10.00 38.84 -4.91
N THR A 7 -8.82 39.33 -5.30
CA THR A 7 -7.59 38.56 -5.36
C THR A 7 -7.26 38.02 -3.96
N LEU A 8 -7.39 36.71 -3.76
CA LEU A 8 -6.72 36.01 -2.67
C LEU A 8 -5.97 34.79 -3.23
N PHE A 9 -5.03 35.06 -4.14
CA PHE A 9 -3.87 34.21 -4.33
C PHE A 9 -2.67 35.03 -3.89
N ASN A 10 -2.22 34.76 -2.66
CA ASN A 10 -1.01 35.35 -2.11
C ASN A 10 0.17 34.43 -2.50
N PRO A 11 1.09 34.87 -3.38
CA PRO A 11 2.19 34.04 -3.85
C PRO A 11 3.32 33.85 -2.81
N PHE A 12 3.16 34.32 -1.57
CA PHE A 12 4.18 34.18 -0.51
C PHE A 12 4.06 32.91 0.36
N LEU A 13 3.15 31.96 0.05
CA LEU A 13 3.03 30.69 0.79
C LEU A 13 3.67 29.47 0.10
N LEU A 14 4.62 29.68 -0.82
CA LEU A 14 5.38 28.60 -1.47
C LEU A 14 6.84 28.48 -1.00
N SER A 15 7.23 29.09 0.12
CA SER A 15 8.62 29.07 0.60
C SER A 15 8.84 28.46 1.99
N LEU A 16 7.93 27.62 2.48
CA LEU A 16 8.15 26.79 3.66
C LEU A 16 7.68 25.36 3.39
N GLY A 17 8.63 24.50 3.00
CA GLY A 17 8.43 23.10 2.67
C GLY A 17 8.05 22.22 3.86
N VAL A 18 6.83 22.37 4.37
CA VAL A 18 6.21 21.45 5.35
C VAL A 18 4.72 21.32 5.06
N LEU A 19 4.37 20.57 4.01
CA LEU A 19 3.07 19.91 3.88
C LEU A 19 3.30 18.55 3.23
N ARG A 20 3.88 17.64 4.01
CA ARG A 20 3.82 16.21 3.74
C ARG A 20 2.38 15.79 4.03
N TRP A 21 1.52 15.84 3.02
CA TRP A 21 0.18 15.29 3.08
C TRP A 21 0.27 13.77 3.29
N GLN A 22 0.23 13.33 4.56
CA GLN A 22 -0.16 11.96 4.89
C GLN A 22 -1.68 11.91 4.92
N ARG A 23 -2.29 11.44 3.83
CA ARG A 23 -3.60 10.77 3.94
C ARG A 23 -3.35 9.36 4.49
N PRO A 24 -4.19 8.85 5.39
CA PRO A 24 -4.12 7.45 5.81
C PRO A 24 -4.44 6.57 4.60
N ASP A 25 -3.56 5.61 4.31
CA ASP A 25 -3.68 4.63 3.23
C ASP A 25 -4.97 3.80 3.38
N LEU A 26 -6.05 4.29 2.78
CA LEU A 26 -7.23 3.52 2.44
C LEU A 26 -7.08 3.14 0.95
N LEU A 27 -6.79 1.86 0.72
CA LEU A 27 -6.57 1.17 -0.57
C LEU A 27 -5.18 1.34 -1.21
N ASN A 28 -4.62 0.19 -1.64
CA ASN A 28 -3.29 -0.02 -2.19
C ASN A 28 -3.03 0.64 -3.57
N PHE A 29 -3.23 1.94 -3.72
CA PHE A 29 -3.01 2.64 -4.99
C PHE A 29 -1.55 3.05 -5.16
N LYS A 30 -0.72 2.10 -5.62
CA LYS A 30 0.67 2.41 -6.01
C LYS A 30 0.72 2.85 -7.48
N LYS A 31 1.25 4.04 -7.76
CA LYS A 31 1.42 4.55 -9.14
C LYS A 31 2.88 4.86 -9.47
N GLY A 32 3.24 4.82 -10.75
CA GLY A 32 4.56 5.27 -11.20
C GLY A 32 5.04 4.69 -12.53
N TRP A 33 6.06 5.33 -13.10
CA TRP A 33 6.69 4.92 -14.35
C TRP A 33 7.53 3.64 -14.20
N MET A 34 7.31 2.68 -15.11
CA MET A 34 8.18 1.52 -15.30
C MET A 34 8.24 1.18 -16.80
N SER A 35 9.12 0.25 -17.18
CA SER A 35 9.16 -0.26 -18.55
C SER A 35 8.77 -1.72 -18.58
N ILE A 36 7.88 -2.11 -19.49
CA ILE A 36 7.50 -3.51 -19.73
C ILE A 36 8.14 -3.99 -21.03
N LEU A 37 8.47 -5.27 -21.08
CA LEU A 37 8.97 -5.94 -22.26
C LEU A 37 7.79 -6.45 -23.08
N ASP A 38 7.60 -5.89 -24.27
CA ASP A 38 6.54 -6.32 -25.19
C ASP A 38 6.95 -7.59 -25.96
N GLU A 39 6.00 -8.21 -26.66
CA GLU A 39 6.19 -9.40 -27.50
C GLU A 39 7.35 -9.34 -28.53
N PRO A 40 7.66 -8.20 -29.18
CA PRO A 40 8.85 -8.09 -30.05
C PRO A 40 10.19 -7.99 -29.27
N GLY A 41 10.18 -8.06 -27.93
CA GLY A 41 11.37 -7.92 -27.10
C GLY A 41 11.84 -6.47 -26.91
N GLU A 42 10.99 -5.50 -27.23
CA GLU A 42 11.25 -4.08 -27.03
C GLU A 42 10.75 -3.59 -25.67
N TRP A 43 11.54 -2.72 -25.02
CA TRP A 43 11.18 -2.13 -23.74
C TRP A 43 10.37 -0.85 -23.95
N LYS A 44 9.11 -0.85 -23.52
CA LYS A 44 8.27 0.34 -23.59
C LYS A 44 7.98 0.88 -22.20
N LYS A 45 8.22 2.18 -22.03
CA LYS A 45 7.95 2.90 -20.79
C LYS A 45 6.47 3.26 -20.71
N HIS A 46 5.84 2.85 -19.62
CA HIS A 46 4.43 3.10 -19.35
C HIS A 46 4.24 3.61 -17.92
N TRP A 47 3.14 4.31 -17.72
CA TRP A 47 2.68 4.75 -16.41
C TRP A 47 1.84 3.64 -15.78
N PHE A 48 2.32 3.05 -14.69
CA PHE A 48 1.65 1.93 -14.03
C PHE A 48 0.80 2.40 -12.86
N VAL A 49 -0.36 1.78 -12.70
CA VAL A 49 -1.32 2.01 -11.62
C VAL A 49 -1.73 0.66 -11.05
N LEU A 50 -1.34 0.41 -9.80
CA LEU A 50 -1.74 -0.76 -9.04
C LEU A 50 -3.12 -0.53 -8.44
N THR A 51 -4.02 -1.46 -8.69
CA THR A 51 -5.33 -1.55 -8.03
C THR A 51 -5.35 -2.74 -7.06
N ASP A 52 -6.50 -3.01 -6.46
CA ASP A 52 -6.72 -4.12 -5.53
C ASP A 52 -6.70 -5.50 -6.22
N SER A 53 -6.92 -5.54 -7.53
CA SER A 53 -7.09 -6.79 -8.27
C SER A 53 -6.39 -6.83 -9.62
N SER A 54 -5.86 -5.70 -10.10
CA SER A 54 -5.11 -5.64 -11.35
C SER A 54 -4.01 -4.58 -11.33
N LEU A 55 -3.03 -4.75 -12.22
CA LEU A 55 -1.99 -3.76 -12.50
C LEU A 55 -2.23 -3.21 -13.91
N LYS A 56 -2.71 -1.97 -13.98
CA LYS A 56 -2.99 -1.27 -15.25
C LYS A 56 -1.78 -0.45 -15.67
N TYR A 57 -1.56 -0.32 -16.98
CA TYR A 57 -0.54 0.55 -17.52
C TYR A 57 -1.02 1.40 -18.70
N TYR A 58 -0.54 2.64 -18.74
CA TYR A 58 -0.97 3.70 -19.65
C TYR A 58 0.25 4.30 -20.36
N ARG A 59 0.05 4.97 -21.51
CA ARG A 59 1.14 5.67 -22.22
C ARG A 59 1.76 6.78 -21.39
N ASP A 60 0.91 7.56 -20.72
CA ASP A 60 1.28 8.69 -19.90
C ASP A 60 0.21 9.03 -18.86
N SER A 61 0.48 10.05 -18.05
CA SER A 61 -0.46 10.52 -17.01
C SER A 61 -1.74 11.09 -17.62
N THR A 62 -1.67 11.65 -18.83
CA THR A 62 -2.86 12.16 -19.54
C THR A 62 -3.74 11.03 -20.05
N ALA A 63 -3.16 9.88 -20.43
CA ALA A 63 -3.88 8.65 -20.77
C ALA A 63 -4.44 7.92 -19.54
N GLU A 64 -3.94 8.20 -18.34
CA GLU A 64 -4.59 7.76 -17.10
C GLU A 64 -5.88 8.55 -16.84
N GLU A 65 -5.84 9.88 -16.93
CA GLU A 65 -7.02 10.76 -16.87
C GLU A 65 -8.00 10.41 -18.02
N ALA A 66 -7.38 10.11 -19.17
CA ALA A 66 -7.75 9.28 -20.32
C ALA A 66 -8.66 8.05 -20.15
N ASP A 67 -8.48 7.32 -19.04
CA ASP A 67 -8.82 5.88 -18.96
C ASP A 67 -8.51 5.10 -20.27
N GLU A 68 -7.46 5.51 -21.00
CA GLU A 68 -6.99 4.95 -22.27
C GLU A 68 -5.85 3.97 -21.95
N LEU A 69 -6.24 2.77 -21.52
CA LEU A 69 -5.31 1.75 -21.05
C LEU A 69 -4.56 1.08 -22.22
N ASP A 70 -3.22 1.00 -22.10
CA ASP A 70 -2.37 0.26 -23.03
C ASP A 70 -2.31 -1.23 -22.67
N GLY A 71 -2.64 -1.58 -21.43
CA GLY A 71 -2.93 -2.95 -21.03
C GLY A 71 -3.14 -3.12 -19.53
N GLU A 72 -3.63 -4.30 -19.18
CA GLU A 72 -3.98 -4.68 -17.82
C GLU A 72 -3.45 -6.08 -17.51
N ILE A 73 -2.78 -6.20 -16.36
CA ILE A 73 -2.30 -7.47 -15.84
C ILE A 73 -3.23 -7.85 -14.68
N ASP A 74 -4.04 -8.88 -14.87
CA ASP A 74 -4.90 -9.40 -13.80
C ASP A 74 -4.04 -10.03 -12.69
N LEU A 75 -4.13 -9.47 -11.48
CA LEU A 75 -3.36 -9.94 -10.33
C LEU A 75 -4.07 -11.08 -9.60
N ARG A 76 -5.36 -11.35 -9.88
CA ARG A 76 -6.09 -12.50 -9.33
C ARG A 76 -5.56 -13.84 -9.86
N SER A 77 -4.99 -13.81 -11.06
CA SER A 77 -4.32 -14.96 -11.68
C SER A 77 -2.81 -14.97 -11.44
N CYS A 78 -2.26 -14.02 -10.68
CA CYS A 78 -0.84 -13.98 -10.38
C CYS A 78 -0.44 -15.10 -9.41
N THR A 79 0.59 -15.86 -9.77
CA THR A 79 1.12 -16.98 -8.99
C THR A 79 2.35 -16.57 -8.19
N ASP A 80 3.25 -15.78 -8.78
CA ASP A 80 4.44 -15.26 -8.11
C ASP A 80 4.99 -14.00 -8.77
N VAL A 81 5.80 -13.24 -8.01
CA VAL A 81 6.56 -12.09 -8.51
C VAL A 81 8.03 -12.28 -8.13
N THR A 82 8.90 -12.38 -9.13
CA THR A 82 10.33 -12.72 -8.98
C THR A 82 11.25 -11.63 -9.50
N GLU A 83 12.44 -11.50 -8.93
CA GLU A 83 13.46 -10.58 -9.45
C GLU A 83 14.07 -11.16 -10.73
N PHE A 84 14.22 -10.33 -11.76
CA PHE A 84 14.76 -10.76 -13.05
C PHE A 84 15.88 -9.82 -13.51
N ALA A 85 17.03 -10.37 -13.89
CA ALA A 85 18.17 -9.58 -14.31
C ALA A 85 17.97 -9.07 -15.75
N VAL A 86 17.96 -7.75 -15.93
CA VAL A 86 17.78 -7.08 -17.23
C VAL A 86 19.02 -6.25 -17.55
N GLN A 87 19.35 -6.12 -18.84
CA GLN A 87 20.63 -5.58 -19.31
C GLN A 87 20.94 -4.14 -18.87
N ARG A 88 19.93 -3.28 -18.69
CA ARG A 88 20.14 -1.84 -18.38
C ARG A 88 19.38 -1.30 -17.16
N ASN A 89 18.44 -2.08 -16.60
CA ASN A 89 17.55 -1.65 -15.52
C ASN A 89 17.31 -2.78 -14.51
N TYR A 90 16.66 -2.45 -13.40
CA TYR A 90 16.33 -3.41 -12.35
C TYR A 90 15.01 -4.12 -12.68
N GLY A 91 15.12 -5.29 -13.31
CA GLY A 91 13.98 -6.07 -13.76
C GLY A 91 13.30 -6.92 -12.70
N PHE A 92 12.03 -7.24 -12.95
CA PHE A 92 11.24 -8.21 -12.21
C PHE A 92 10.16 -8.82 -13.12
N GLN A 93 9.72 -10.02 -12.80
CA GLN A 93 8.70 -10.74 -13.56
C GLN A 93 7.47 -10.98 -12.71
N ILE A 94 6.31 -10.74 -13.32
CA ILE A 94 4.99 -11.09 -12.77
C ILE A 94 4.55 -12.34 -13.51
N HIS A 95 4.41 -13.44 -12.77
CA HIS A 95 3.96 -14.72 -13.30
C HIS A 95 2.47 -14.80 -13.06
N THR A 96 1.68 -14.91 -14.13
CA THR A 96 0.25 -15.21 -14.08
C THR A 96 -0.01 -16.62 -14.60
N LYS A 97 -1.24 -17.12 -14.47
CA LYS A 97 -1.63 -18.45 -14.99
C LYS A 97 -1.47 -18.55 -16.50
N ASP A 98 -1.60 -17.43 -17.21
CA ASP A 98 -1.68 -17.38 -18.67
C ASP A 98 -0.44 -16.77 -19.32
N ALA A 99 0.34 -15.94 -18.61
CA ALA A 99 1.49 -15.22 -19.17
C ALA A 99 2.58 -14.88 -18.13
N VAL A 100 3.76 -14.49 -18.62
CA VAL A 100 4.84 -13.93 -17.79
C VAL A 100 5.18 -12.54 -18.29
N TYR A 101 4.94 -11.53 -17.47
CA TYR A 101 5.23 -10.14 -17.80
C TYR A 101 6.58 -9.75 -17.21
N THR A 102 7.49 -9.25 -18.06
CA THR A 102 8.80 -8.77 -17.59
C THR A 102 8.79 -7.25 -17.54
N LEU A 103 8.92 -6.69 -16.33
CA LEU A 103 8.97 -5.26 -16.08
C LEU A 103 10.37 -4.85 -15.62
N SER A 104 10.72 -3.59 -15.78
CA SER A 104 11.96 -3.01 -15.30
C SER A 104 11.77 -1.62 -14.70
N ALA A 105 12.48 -1.39 -13.60
CA ALA A 105 12.50 -0.13 -12.89
C ALA A 105 13.87 0.54 -13.02
N MET A 106 13.86 1.87 -13.00
CA MET A 106 15.08 2.68 -13.15
C MET A 106 16.05 2.54 -11.96
N THR A 107 15.54 2.18 -10.78
CA THR A 107 16.36 1.96 -9.58
C THR A 107 15.93 0.69 -8.84
N SER A 108 16.88 0.09 -8.10
CA SER A 108 16.62 -1.10 -7.27
C SER A 108 15.62 -0.84 -6.14
N GLY A 109 15.51 0.41 -5.67
CA GLY A 109 14.52 0.84 -4.68
C GLY A 109 13.10 0.82 -5.24
N ILE A 110 12.92 1.38 -6.44
CA ILE A 110 11.62 1.36 -7.14
C ILE A 110 11.20 -0.08 -7.41
N ARG A 111 12.11 -0.93 -7.92
CA ARG A 111 11.86 -2.37 -8.14
C ARG A 111 11.33 -3.05 -6.87
N ARG A 112 12.09 -2.97 -5.76
CA ARG A 112 11.71 -3.63 -4.49
C ARG A 112 10.35 -3.15 -4.00
N ASN A 113 10.08 -1.85 -4.10
CA ASN A 113 8.82 -1.28 -3.67
C ASN A 113 7.62 -1.75 -4.52
N TRP A 114 7.80 -1.93 -5.83
CA TRP A 114 6.78 -2.52 -6.70
C TRP A 114 6.56 -4.01 -6.43
N ILE A 115 7.63 -4.80 -6.27
CA ILE A 115 7.52 -6.23 -5.92
C ILE A 115 6.79 -6.41 -4.59
N GLU A 116 7.10 -5.60 -3.58
CA GLU A 116 6.42 -5.64 -2.28
C GLU A 116 4.94 -5.27 -2.39
N ALA A 117 4.61 -4.24 -3.16
CA ALA A 117 3.23 -3.82 -3.38
C ALA A 117 2.42 -4.92 -4.08
N LEU A 118 2.97 -5.51 -5.15
CA LEU A 118 2.34 -6.60 -5.89
C LEU A 118 2.14 -7.85 -5.02
N ARG A 119 3.14 -8.25 -4.23
CA ARG A 119 3.01 -9.40 -3.31
C ARG A 119 1.97 -9.20 -2.22
N LYS A 120 1.72 -7.95 -1.81
CA LYS A 120 0.65 -7.63 -0.85
C LYS A 120 -0.74 -7.74 -1.48
N THR A 121 -0.88 -7.38 -2.75
CA THR A 121 -2.15 -7.48 -3.49
C THR A 121 -2.48 -8.94 -3.88
N VAL A 122 -1.47 -9.76 -4.20
CA VAL A 122 -1.65 -11.14 -4.68
C VAL A 122 -1.93 -12.16 -3.56
N ARG A 123 -1.66 -11.83 -2.29
CA ARG A 123 -2.04 -12.67 -1.14
C ARG A 123 -3.45 -12.30 -0.67
N PRO A 124 -4.46 -13.18 -0.77
CA PRO A 124 -5.78 -12.87 -0.26
C PRO A 124 -5.71 -12.66 1.26
N THR A 125 -6.10 -11.48 1.72
CA THR A 125 -6.61 -11.35 3.10
C THR A 125 -7.97 -12.04 3.10
N SER A 126 -8.08 -13.23 3.70
CA SER A 126 -9.40 -13.78 4.01
C SER A 126 -10.06 -12.85 5.04
N ALA A 127 -10.90 -11.94 4.57
CA ALA A 127 -11.80 -11.19 5.44
C ALA A 127 -12.96 -12.11 5.84
N PRO A 128 -13.35 -12.20 7.12
CA PRO A 128 -14.55 -12.92 7.51
C PRO A 128 -15.78 -12.14 7.03
N ASP A 129 -16.67 -12.86 6.36
CA ASP A 129 -17.97 -12.41 5.86
C ASP A 129 -18.92 -12.12 7.04
N VAL A 130 -19.32 -10.84 7.21
CA VAL A 130 -20.25 -10.39 8.26
C VAL A 130 -21.65 -10.30 7.66
N THR A 131 -22.21 -11.44 7.25
CA THR A 131 -23.63 -11.55 6.85
C THR A 131 -24.39 -12.68 7.53
N LYS A 132 -23.90 -13.17 8.68
CA LYS A 132 -24.71 -14.00 9.59
C LYS A 132 -24.46 -13.60 11.03
N LEU A 133 -25.22 -12.63 11.54
CA LEU A 133 -25.64 -12.47 12.94
C LEU A 133 -26.49 -11.19 13.05
N SER A 134 -27.69 -11.24 12.48
CA SER A 134 -28.83 -10.44 12.93
C SER A 134 -29.99 -11.41 13.06
N ASP A 135 -30.35 -11.74 14.30
CA ASP A 135 -31.71 -12.07 14.74
C ASP A 135 -31.67 -12.56 16.19
N CYS A 136 -31.72 -11.62 17.15
CA CYS A 136 -32.66 -11.66 18.29
C CYS A 136 -32.34 -10.60 19.35
N ASN A 137 -32.81 -9.37 19.12
CA ASN A 137 -33.20 -8.47 20.20
C ASN A 137 -34.73 -8.51 20.31
N LYS A 138 -35.25 -9.11 21.39
CA LYS A 138 -36.60 -8.80 21.91
C LYS A 138 -36.58 -8.83 23.44
N GLU A 139 -36.68 -7.63 23.96
CA GLU A 139 -36.84 -7.21 25.34
C GLU A 139 -38.33 -7.33 25.75
N ASN A 140 -38.62 -7.96 26.89
CA ASN A 140 -39.62 -7.50 27.88
C ASN A 140 -39.77 -8.43 29.11
N THR A 141 -39.44 -7.87 30.28
CA THR A 141 -40.34 -7.69 31.46
C THR A 141 -40.88 -8.90 32.25
N LEU A 142 -40.17 -9.15 33.38
CA LEU A 142 -40.60 -9.28 34.80
C LEU A 142 -41.59 -10.36 35.31
N GLN A 143 -41.29 -10.76 36.58
CA GLN A 143 -42.02 -11.57 37.57
C GLN A 143 -41.93 -13.10 37.41
N GLY A 144 -41.54 -13.91 38.41
CA GLY A 144 -41.31 -13.70 39.84
C GLY A 144 -41.90 -14.88 40.62
N HIS A 145 -41.11 -15.55 41.46
CA HIS A 145 -41.42 -16.37 42.65
C HIS A 145 -40.19 -17.27 42.90
N GLY A 146 -39.52 -17.31 44.04
CA GLY A 146 -39.98 -17.11 45.40
C GLY A 146 -39.74 -18.41 46.17
N THR A 147 -38.71 -18.42 47.00
CA THR A 147 -38.31 -19.37 48.05
C THR A 147 -39.44 -20.22 48.64
N LEU A 148 -39.19 -21.49 49.00
CA LEU A 148 -39.67 -22.11 50.26
C LEU A 148 -39.06 -23.50 50.54
N LYS A 149 -38.38 -23.59 51.69
CA LYS A 149 -38.25 -24.71 52.67
C LYS A 149 -38.10 -26.17 52.19
N GLY A 150 -36.95 -26.78 52.54
CA GLY A 150 -36.82 -28.23 52.76
C GLY A 150 -36.52 -28.53 54.23
N SER A 151 -37.50 -29.12 54.93
CA SER A 151 -37.39 -29.67 56.28
C SER A 151 -37.60 -31.19 56.21
N LEU A 152 -36.61 -31.92 56.71
CA LEU A 152 -36.61 -33.23 57.40
C LEU A 152 -37.46 -34.44 56.92
N LYS A 153 -36.77 -35.61 57.03
CA LYS A 153 -37.20 -37.02 57.14
C LYS A 153 -37.50 -37.77 55.83
N ALA A 154 -36.80 -38.86 55.49
CA ALA A 154 -36.64 -40.20 56.11
C ALA A 154 -37.73 -41.21 55.68
N GLY A 155 -37.30 -42.39 55.20
CA GLY A 155 -38.11 -43.56 54.83
C GLY A 155 -37.70 -44.10 53.45
N GLU A 156 -36.77 -45.05 53.31
CA GLU A 156 -36.85 -46.52 53.48
C GLU A 156 -37.58 -47.31 52.38
N GLN A 157 -36.94 -48.46 52.07
CA GLN A 157 -37.39 -49.70 51.41
C GLN A 157 -37.47 -49.72 49.88
N ARG A 158 -36.55 -50.43 49.19
CA ARG A 158 -36.27 -51.89 49.08
C ARG A 158 -37.23 -52.61 48.13
N VAL A 159 -36.66 -53.19 47.06
CA VAL A 159 -36.72 -54.58 46.54
C VAL A 159 -35.72 -54.59 45.36
N GLY A 160 -34.70 -55.44 45.21
CA GLY A 160 -34.35 -56.72 45.81
C GLY A 160 -34.61 -57.87 44.84
N SER A 161 -33.63 -58.25 44.01
CA SER A 161 -33.44 -59.67 43.65
C SER A 161 -32.03 -59.93 43.12
N GLU A 162 -31.45 -60.99 43.66
CA GLU A 162 -30.05 -61.40 43.66
C GLU A 162 -29.73 -62.37 42.51
N VAL A 163 -28.43 -62.61 42.25
CA VAL A 163 -27.75 -63.94 42.31
C VAL A 163 -26.28 -63.81 41.84
N ILE A 164 -25.35 -64.01 42.81
CA ILE A 164 -24.08 -64.80 42.84
C ILE A 164 -23.34 -65.04 41.49
N GLY A 165 -22.02 -64.93 41.30
CA GLY A 165 -20.85 -64.69 42.15
C GLY A 165 -19.55 -65.24 41.50
N ARG A 166 -18.39 -64.68 41.90
CA ARG A 166 -16.96 -65.11 41.72
C ARG A 166 -16.21 -64.87 40.39
N GLY A 167 -15.09 -64.13 40.50
CA GLY A 167 -13.77 -64.60 40.01
C GLY A 167 -12.93 -63.64 39.15
N GLY A 168 -12.02 -62.88 39.79
CA GLY A 168 -10.61 -62.57 39.43
C GLY A 168 -10.18 -62.06 38.02
N PRO A 169 -9.14 -61.20 37.93
CA PRO A 169 -8.88 -60.36 36.75
C PRO A 169 -7.77 -60.88 35.82
N ARG A 170 -7.90 -60.69 34.50
CA ARG A 170 -6.78 -60.76 33.54
C ARG A 170 -6.95 -59.80 32.34
N LYS A 171 -5.79 -59.38 31.85
CA LYS A 171 -5.52 -58.38 30.81
C LYS A 171 -5.84 -58.87 29.38
N ALA A 172 -5.92 -57.87 28.51
CA ALA A 172 -5.56 -57.83 27.08
C ALA A 172 -6.65 -58.07 26.02
N ASP A 173 -6.56 -57.20 25.01
CA ASP A 173 -7.07 -57.20 23.64
C ASP A 173 -8.56 -57.03 23.31
N GLY A 174 -8.82 -55.86 22.72
CA GLY A 174 -9.48 -55.74 21.41
C GLY A 174 -11.01 -55.70 21.38
N GLN A 175 -11.58 -54.60 20.86
CA GLN A 175 -12.11 -54.59 19.47
C GLN A 175 -13.20 -53.51 19.21
N ARG A 176 -12.86 -52.58 18.28
CA ARG A 176 -13.66 -51.88 17.23
C ARG A 176 -14.76 -50.85 17.56
N GLN A 177 -14.60 -49.65 16.96
CA GLN A 177 -15.31 -49.08 15.77
C GLN A 177 -14.93 -47.57 15.73
N SER A 178 -14.08 -46.97 14.87
CA SER A 178 -13.81 -47.00 13.42
C SER A 178 -14.97 -46.53 12.54
N LEU A 179 -14.90 -45.24 12.18
CA LEU A 179 -15.26 -44.57 10.91
C LEU A 179 -14.39 -43.29 10.89
N ASP A 180 -13.21 -43.35 10.26
CA ASP A 180 -12.90 -42.97 8.87
C ASP A 180 -12.60 -41.47 8.70
N TYR A 181 -11.30 -41.15 8.71
CA TYR A 181 -10.73 -39.94 8.10
C TYR A 181 -9.52 -40.38 7.28
N VAL A 182 -9.63 -40.27 5.95
CA VAL A 182 -8.54 -40.55 5.00
C VAL A 182 -7.89 -39.22 4.63
N GLU A 183 -6.60 -39.18 4.92
CA GLU A 183 -5.59 -38.19 4.56
C GLU A 183 -5.25 -38.30 3.06
N LEU A 184 -5.25 -37.19 2.33
CA LEU A 184 -4.73 -37.11 0.97
C LEU A 184 -3.53 -36.15 0.95
N SER A 185 -2.34 -36.74 0.77
CA SER A 185 -1.09 -36.04 0.47
C SER A 185 -1.02 -35.60 -1.01
N PRO A 186 -0.40 -34.46 -1.36
CA PRO A 186 -0.15 -34.11 -2.74
C PRO A 186 1.07 -34.84 -3.31
N LEU A 187 0.85 -35.59 -4.40
CA LEU A 187 1.87 -36.18 -5.23
C LEU A 187 2.70 -35.12 -5.99
N THR A 188 4.00 -35.38 -6.04
CA THR A 188 4.98 -34.84 -6.97
C THR A 188 4.80 -35.40 -8.39
N GLN A 189 4.73 -34.54 -9.41
CA GLN A 189 5.13 -34.77 -10.80
C GLN A 189 6.16 -33.65 -11.09
N GLY A 190 7.38 -33.84 -11.58
CA GLY A 190 7.91 -34.78 -12.56
C GLY A 190 8.77 -33.93 -13.50
N SER A 191 10.10 -34.02 -13.38
CA SER A 191 11.05 -33.32 -14.27
C SER A 191 11.10 -33.95 -15.67
N PRO A 192 11.63 -33.24 -16.68
CA PRO A 192 12.60 -33.87 -17.57
C PRO A 192 13.96 -33.15 -17.54
N GLN A 193 15.01 -33.97 -17.50
CA GLN A 193 16.41 -33.59 -17.51
C GLN A 193 16.85 -32.95 -18.83
N ARG A 194 17.74 -31.96 -18.77
CA ARG A 194 18.84 -31.83 -19.73
C ARG A 194 20.12 -31.29 -19.07
N ALA A 195 21.14 -32.14 -19.14
CA ALA A 195 22.58 -31.98 -18.97
C ALA A 195 23.18 -30.57 -18.81
N ARG A 196 24.04 -30.37 -17.76
CA ARG A 196 25.51 -30.15 -17.88
C ARG A 196 26.19 -29.77 -16.54
N THR A 197 27.25 -30.53 -16.22
CA THR A 197 28.53 -30.18 -15.54
C THR A 197 28.57 -29.30 -14.25
N PRO A 198 29.25 -29.78 -13.17
CA PRO A 198 29.54 -28.99 -11.98
C PRO A 198 30.93 -28.34 -12.06
N ALA A 199 30.98 -27.02 -12.14
CA ALA A 199 32.17 -26.24 -11.79
C ALA A 199 31.72 -24.83 -11.36
N ARG A 200 32.32 -24.28 -10.29
CA ARG A 200 32.10 -22.95 -9.67
C ARG A 200 31.21 -22.89 -8.41
N ALA A 201 31.35 -23.85 -7.50
CA ALA A 201 30.83 -23.69 -6.14
C ALA A 201 31.75 -22.91 -5.18
N LEU A 202 32.96 -22.51 -5.60
CA LEU A 202 33.96 -21.93 -4.69
C LEU A 202 33.95 -20.38 -4.57
N ASP A 203 33.25 -19.65 -5.45
CA ASP A 203 33.30 -18.17 -5.50
C ASP A 203 32.18 -17.46 -4.71
N ARG A 204 31.25 -18.21 -4.10
CA ARG A 204 30.10 -17.63 -3.39
C ARG A 204 30.44 -16.88 -2.08
N PRO A 205 31.42 -17.32 -1.25
CA PRO A 205 31.75 -16.60 -0.02
C PRO A 205 32.55 -15.32 -0.30
N ALA A 206 33.41 -15.29 -1.32
CA ALA A 206 34.23 -14.13 -1.67
C ALA A 206 33.37 -12.94 -2.14
N LYS A 207 32.32 -13.20 -2.92
CA LYS A 207 31.39 -12.16 -3.40
C LYS A 207 30.50 -11.59 -2.28
N GLN A 208 30.17 -12.41 -1.28
CA GLN A 208 29.41 -11.96 -0.12
C GLN A 208 30.26 -11.04 0.77
N GLU A 209 31.52 -11.39 0.99
CA GLU A 209 32.45 -10.59 1.79
C GLU A 209 32.85 -9.30 1.06
N GLU A 210 32.95 -9.32 -0.27
CA GLU A 210 33.16 -8.12 -1.10
C GLU A 210 31.95 -7.17 -1.02
N LEU A 211 30.72 -7.69 -1.08
CA LEU A 211 29.48 -6.91 -0.89
C LEU A 211 29.37 -6.31 0.52
N GLU A 212 29.83 -7.02 1.55
CA GLU A 212 29.86 -6.52 2.93
C GLU A 212 30.91 -5.41 3.11
N ARG A 213 32.10 -5.54 2.50
CA ARG A 213 33.10 -4.45 2.46
C ARG A 213 32.59 -3.22 1.70
N ASP A 214 31.90 -3.42 0.58
CA ASP A 214 31.34 -2.35 -0.25
C ASP A 214 30.17 -1.62 0.47
N LEU A 215 29.35 -2.35 1.23
CA LEU A 215 28.33 -1.79 2.12
C LEU A 215 28.94 -1.02 3.31
N ALA A 216 30.00 -1.56 3.91
CA ALA A 216 30.73 -0.90 4.99
C ALA A 216 31.36 0.41 4.49
N GLN A 217 32.03 0.37 3.33
CA GLN A 217 32.63 1.54 2.70
C GLN A 217 31.59 2.60 2.34
N ARG A 218 30.45 2.25 1.73
CA ARG A 218 29.36 3.21 1.46
C ARG A 218 28.68 3.75 2.73
N SER A 219 28.73 3.02 3.84
CA SER A 219 28.24 3.51 5.13
C SER A 219 29.22 4.50 5.77
N GLU A 220 30.53 4.25 5.61
CA GLU A 220 31.60 5.07 6.14
C GLU A 220 31.82 6.33 5.30
N GLU A 221 31.64 6.27 3.98
CA GLU A 221 31.57 7.43 3.08
C GLU A 221 30.38 8.32 3.43
N ARG A 222 29.20 7.74 3.71
CA ARG A 222 28.06 8.53 4.23
C ARG A 222 28.37 9.17 5.57
N ARG A 223 28.97 8.43 6.50
CA ARG A 223 29.37 8.96 7.81
C ARG A 223 30.37 10.11 7.67
N LYS A 224 31.36 9.97 6.78
CA LYS A 224 32.32 11.03 6.44
C LYS A 224 31.67 12.22 5.75
N TRP A 225 30.66 12.03 4.91
CA TRP A 225 29.88 13.14 4.33
C TRP A 225 29.14 13.94 5.42
N PHE A 226 28.62 13.24 6.45
CA PHE A 226 27.99 13.90 7.59
C PHE A 226 29.00 14.53 8.56
N GLU A 227 30.14 13.89 8.84
CA GLU A 227 31.21 14.44 9.70
C GLU A 227 31.98 15.58 9.02
N ALA A 228 32.14 15.57 7.69
CA ALA A 228 32.77 16.66 6.94
C ALA A 228 31.91 17.93 6.88
N THR A 229 30.62 17.82 7.23
CA THR A 229 29.71 18.97 7.31
C THR A 229 29.77 19.64 8.69
N ASP A 230 30.35 19.00 9.72
CA ASP A 230 30.27 19.46 11.12
C ASP A 230 31.63 19.50 11.85
N GLY A 231 32.75 19.50 11.13
CA GLY A 231 34.08 19.45 11.76
C GLY A 231 35.18 20.25 11.06
N ARG A 232 35.47 21.43 11.64
CA ARG A 232 36.80 22.04 11.87
C ARG A 232 37.01 23.44 11.26
N ALA A 233 36.70 24.45 12.07
CA ALA A 233 37.37 25.75 12.03
C ALA A 233 38.81 25.59 12.52
N THR A 234 39.81 25.83 11.67
CA THR A 234 41.20 26.18 12.06
C THR A 234 41.88 26.93 10.90
N GLU A 235 41.90 28.26 11.01
CA GLU A 235 42.95 29.25 10.66
C GLU A 235 43.93 29.03 9.46
N THR A 236 43.73 29.83 8.40
CA THR A 236 44.70 30.55 7.50
C THR A 236 45.60 29.80 6.47
N PRO A 237 46.19 30.48 5.43
CA PRO A 237 45.59 31.36 4.41
C PRO A 237 46.08 31.09 2.94
N ALA A 238 45.40 31.74 1.98
CA ALA A 238 45.83 32.14 0.61
C ALA A 238 46.03 31.10 -0.52
N GLY A 239 45.36 31.33 -1.68
CA GLY A 239 45.80 30.84 -3.00
C GLY A 239 44.71 30.37 -3.98
N GLU A 240 44.16 31.32 -4.75
CA GLU A 240 43.65 31.25 -6.14
C GLU A 240 42.88 30.03 -6.72
N GLY A 241 41.71 30.31 -7.34
CA GLY A 241 41.16 29.51 -8.47
C GLY A 241 39.69 29.07 -8.35
N PRO A 242 38.74 29.54 -9.19
CA PRO A 242 37.31 29.39 -8.95
C PRO A 242 36.66 28.22 -9.71
N ARG A 243 36.06 27.28 -8.97
CA ARG A 243 34.97 26.41 -9.45
C ARG A 243 33.92 26.26 -8.35
N ARG A 244 32.89 27.11 -8.37
CA ARG A 244 31.72 27.00 -7.49
C ARG A 244 30.82 25.84 -7.96
N GLY A 245 30.93 24.70 -7.27
CA GLY A 245 29.83 23.74 -7.15
C GLY A 245 28.76 24.34 -6.24
N LEU A 246 27.51 24.31 -6.71
CA LEU A 246 26.35 24.93 -6.06
C LEU A 246 25.96 24.16 -4.81
N GLY A 247 25.72 24.89 -3.71
CA GLY A 247 25.24 24.31 -2.47
C GLY A 247 25.46 25.14 -1.19
N ALA A 248 26.01 26.36 -1.28
CA ALA A 248 25.99 27.31 -0.17
C ALA A 248 24.96 28.43 -0.46
N PRO A 249 24.16 28.88 0.53
CA PRO A 249 23.21 29.96 0.34
C PRO A 249 23.91 31.20 -0.20
N LEU A 250 23.41 31.76 -1.31
CA LEU A 250 23.91 33.01 -1.87
C LEU A 250 23.64 34.13 -0.86
N THR A 251 24.63 34.99 -0.60
CA THR A 251 24.40 36.22 0.17
C THR A 251 23.42 37.12 -0.59
N GLU A 252 22.62 37.89 0.15
CA GLU A 252 21.53 38.72 -0.36
C GLU A 252 21.97 39.65 -1.51
N ASP A 253 23.19 40.20 -1.44
CA ASP A 253 23.78 41.02 -2.51
C ASP A 253 24.06 40.25 -3.81
N GLN A 254 24.43 38.97 -3.72
CA GLN A 254 24.62 38.11 -4.91
C GLN A 254 23.27 37.72 -5.50
N GLN A 255 22.26 37.52 -4.67
CA GLN A 255 20.90 37.21 -5.10
C GLN A 255 20.22 38.41 -5.77
N ASN A 256 20.46 39.62 -5.27
CA ASN A 256 19.96 40.86 -5.89
C ASN A 256 20.63 41.11 -7.25
N ARG A 257 21.95 40.95 -7.37
CA ARG A 257 22.66 41.10 -8.65
C ARG A 257 22.19 40.08 -9.70
N LEU A 258 21.98 38.83 -9.29
CA LEU A 258 21.44 37.80 -10.18
C LEU A 258 20.00 38.09 -10.57
N SER A 259 19.19 38.62 -9.65
CA SER A 259 17.80 39.02 -9.94
C SER A 259 17.76 40.18 -10.93
N GLU A 260 18.64 41.17 -10.79
CA GLU A 260 18.79 42.28 -11.76
C GLU A 260 19.27 41.80 -13.14
N GLU A 261 20.21 40.83 -13.19
CA GLU A 261 20.64 40.22 -14.44
C GLU A 261 19.53 39.40 -15.10
N ILE A 262 18.74 38.66 -14.32
CA ILE A 262 17.58 37.90 -14.80
C ILE A 262 16.52 38.85 -15.36
N GLU A 263 16.22 39.93 -14.65
CA GLU A 263 15.26 40.95 -15.08
C GLU A 263 15.71 41.65 -16.36
N LYS A 264 17.01 41.97 -16.46
CA LYS A 264 17.61 42.52 -17.69
C LYS A 264 17.53 41.53 -18.86
N LYS A 265 17.73 40.24 -18.61
CA LYS A 265 17.59 39.17 -19.62
C LYS A 265 16.14 38.94 -20.03
N TRP A 266 15.20 39.09 -19.10
CA TRP A 266 13.76 39.09 -19.41
C TRP A 266 13.38 40.26 -20.31
N GLN A 267 13.89 41.45 -20.05
CA GLN A 267 13.65 42.62 -20.89
C GLN A 267 14.33 42.53 -22.26
N GLU A 268 15.45 41.81 -22.38
CA GLU A 268 16.06 41.46 -23.67
C GLU A 268 15.20 40.45 -24.44
N LEU A 269 14.57 39.49 -23.75
CA LEU A 269 13.63 38.51 -24.34
C LEU A 269 12.33 39.16 -24.82
N GLU A 270 11.79 40.12 -24.08
CA GLU A 270 10.58 40.87 -24.46
C GLU A 270 10.79 41.78 -25.68
N LYS A 271 12.04 42.19 -25.94
CA LYS A 271 12.41 43.01 -27.11
C LYS A 271 12.72 42.18 -28.36
N LEU A 272 12.76 40.85 -28.26
CA LEU A 272 12.91 40.00 -29.43
C LEU A 272 11.57 39.91 -30.17
N PRO A 273 11.51 40.27 -31.47
CA PRO A 273 10.29 40.09 -32.26
C PRO A 273 9.96 38.60 -32.32
N LEU A 274 8.89 38.19 -31.65
CA LEU A 274 8.38 36.83 -31.67
C LEU A 274 8.01 36.48 -33.12
N ARG A 275 8.72 35.53 -33.72
CA ARG A 275 8.30 34.92 -34.99
C ARG A 275 6.95 34.26 -34.77
N GLU A 276 5.96 34.65 -35.57
CA GLU A 276 4.63 34.08 -35.61
C GLU A 276 4.69 32.58 -35.93
N ASN A 277 4.55 31.74 -34.91
CA ASN A 277 4.16 30.35 -35.05
C ASN A 277 2.84 30.14 -34.30
N LYS A 278 1.76 30.36 -35.06
CA LYS A 278 0.37 29.91 -34.91
C LYS A 278 -0.05 29.41 -33.51
N ARG A 279 -0.58 30.32 -32.68
CA ARG A 279 -1.75 30.06 -31.82
C ARG A 279 -2.69 31.26 -31.86
N VAL A 280 -3.95 30.96 -32.15
CA VAL A 280 -5.09 31.87 -32.24
C VAL A 280 -5.49 32.34 -30.84
N PRO A 281 -5.58 33.66 -30.56
CA PRO A 281 -6.14 34.15 -29.31
C PRO A 281 -7.68 34.10 -29.31
N LEU A 282 -8.23 33.28 -28.41
CA LEU A 282 -9.64 33.29 -28.00
C LEU A 282 -9.94 34.51 -27.10
N THR A 283 -9.83 35.72 -27.65
CA THR A 283 -10.23 36.97 -26.97
C THR A 283 -11.18 37.85 -27.79
N ALA A 284 -11.65 37.38 -28.96
CA ALA A 284 -12.60 38.13 -29.79
C ALA A 284 -14.10 37.89 -29.48
N LEU A 285 -14.46 37.03 -28.52
CA LEU A 285 -15.88 36.61 -28.33
C LEU A 285 -16.56 37.06 -27.02
N LEU A 286 -15.95 37.93 -26.21
CA LEU A 286 -16.56 38.30 -24.91
C LEU A 286 -16.65 39.79 -24.60
N ASN A 287 -16.48 40.67 -25.59
CA ASN A 287 -16.61 42.11 -25.40
C ASN A 287 -17.33 42.83 -26.56
N GLN A 288 -18.52 42.37 -26.96
CA GLN A 288 -19.46 43.17 -27.78
C GLN A 288 -20.93 42.99 -27.37
N GLY A 289 -21.19 42.84 -26.07
CA GLY A 289 -22.53 42.72 -25.51
C GLY A 289 -22.85 43.78 -24.47
N ARG A 290 -22.84 45.07 -24.85
CA ARG A 290 -23.66 46.21 -24.34
C ARG A 290 -22.91 47.54 -24.49
N GLY A 291 -23.50 48.47 -25.25
CA GLY A 291 -23.15 49.88 -25.25
C GLY A 291 -23.18 50.52 -26.64
N GLU A 292 -24.28 51.21 -26.95
CA GLU A 292 -24.53 51.95 -28.20
C GLU A 292 -23.42 52.96 -28.56
N ARG A 293 -23.04 53.05 -29.86
CA ARG A 293 -23.19 54.23 -30.75
C ARG A 293 -22.37 54.12 -32.06
N ARG A 294 -23.10 54.01 -33.19
CA ARG A 294 -22.97 54.72 -34.49
C ARG A 294 -21.74 54.49 -35.43
N GLY A 295 -21.93 53.71 -36.51
CA GLY A 295 -21.18 53.73 -37.80
C GLY A 295 -21.16 52.37 -38.56
N PRO A 296 -21.38 52.26 -39.90
CA PRO A 296 -21.65 50.98 -40.57
C PRO A 296 -20.39 50.19 -41.04
N PRO A 297 -20.41 48.84 -41.03
CA PRO A 297 -19.30 47.97 -41.48
C PRO A 297 -19.56 47.25 -42.84
N SER A 298 -20.32 47.85 -43.76
CA SER A 298 -20.79 47.13 -44.97
C SER A 298 -19.70 46.83 -46.02
N ASP A 299 -18.66 47.66 -46.09
CA ASP A 299 -17.73 47.62 -47.24
C ASP A 299 -16.68 46.49 -47.17
N SER A 300 -16.36 45.99 -45.97
CA SER A 300 -15.35 44.95 -45.78
C SER A 300 -15.88 43.54 -46.02
N HIS A 301 -17.16 43.29 -45.70
CA HIS A 301 -17.80 41.99 -45.92
C HIS A 301 -18.03 41.73 -47.42
N GLU A 302 -18.46 42.74 -48.17
CA GLU A 302 -18.72 42.62 -49.60
C GLU A 302 -17.43 42.42 -50.42
N ALA A 303 -16.30 42.97 -49.96
CA ALA A 303 -14.99 42.76 -50.56
C ALA A 303 -14.51 41.31 -50.38
N LEU A 304 -14.67 40.75 -49.18
CA LEU A 304 -14.32 39.36 -48.88
C LEU A 304 -15.20 38.37 -49.65
N GLU A 305 -16.49 38.64 -49.80
CA GLU A 305 -17.39 37.79 -50.59
C GLU A 305 -16.98 37.74 -52.07
N LYS A 306 -16.59 38.86 -52.66
CA LYS A 306 -16.12 38.91 -54.06
C LYS A 306 -14.79 38.17 -54.24
N GLU A 307 -13.89 38.24 -53.27
CA GLU A 307 -12.62 37.53 -53.30
C GLU A 307 -12.81 36.00 -53.16
N VAL A 308 -13.71 35.57 -52.27
CA VAL A 308 -14.09 34.15 -52.13
C VAL A 308 -14.74 33.61 -53.41
N GLN A 309 -15.59 34.40 -54.08
CA GLN A 309 -16.19 34.02 -55.36
C GLN A 309 -15.14 33.90 -56.49
N SER A 310 -14.18 34.82 -56.54
CA SER A 310 -13.06 34.77 -57.49
C SER A 310 -12.18 33.53 -57.32
N LEU A 311 -11.83 33.18 -56.07
CA LEU A 311 -11.03 31.99 -55.76
C LEU A 311 -11.76 30.69 -56.07
N ARG A 312 -13.09 30.63 -55.86
CA ARG A 312 -13.91 29.48 -56.25
C ARG A 312 -13.95 29.30 -57.76
N ALA A 313 -14.10 30.38 -58.52
CA ALA A 313 -14.07 30.32 -59.98
C ALA A 313 -12.70 29.84 -60.53
N GLN A 314 -11.59 30.27 -59.90
CA GLN A 314 -10.26 29.78 -60.26
C GLN A 314 -10.10 28.29 -59.99
N LEU A 315 -10.59 27.79 -58.84
CA LEU A 315 -10.53 26.37 -58.52
C LEU A 315 -11.35 25.50 -59.50
N GLU A 316 -12.53 25.96 -59.93
CA GLU A 316 -13.31 25.23 -60.94
C GLU A 316 -12.64 25.22 -62.31
N ALA A 317 -11.98 26.31 -62.71
CA ALA A 317 -11.20 26.35 -63.95
C ALA A 317 -10.04 25.33 -63.94
N TRP A 318 -9.31 25.22 -62.82
CA TRP A 318 -8.26 24.22 -62.65
C TRP A 318 -8.82 22.79 -62.65
N ARG A 319 -9.98 22.57 -62.04
CA ARG A 319 -10.64 21.26 -62.00
C ARG A 319 -11.04 20.78 -63.38
N LEU A 320 -11.60 21.68 -64.20
CA LEU A 320 -11.98 21.39 -65.59
C LEU A 320 -10.76 21.20 -66.52
N GLN A 321 -9.61 21.77 -66.18
CA GLN A 321 -8.35 21.56 -66.91
C GLN A 321 -7.67 20.21 -66.58
N GLY A 322 -8.01 19.59 -65.44
CA GLY A 322 -7.50 18.28 -64.99
C GLY A 322 -8.27 17.06 -65.52
N GLU A 323 -9.47 17.24 -66.07
CA GLU A 323 -10.32 16.17 -66.61
C GLU A 323 -10.36 16.16 -68.15
N ALA A 324 -9.20 16.09 -68.80
CA ALA A 324 -9.12 15.72 -70.22
C ALA A 324 -9.05 14.17 -70.34
N PRO A 325 -9.98 13.51 -71.05
CA PRO A 325 -10.14 12.06 -70.99
C PRO A 325 -9.16 11.32 -71.91
N GLN A 326 -8.18 10.59 -71.36
CA GLN A 326 -7.51 9.51 -72.10
C GLN A 326 -8.34 8.22 -71.99
N GLY A 327 -9.33 8.10 -72.88
CA GLY A 327 -9.98 6.83 -73.18
C GLY A 327 -9.11 6.00 -74.11
N ALA A 328 -8.57 4.88 -73.61
CA ALA A 328 -8.15 3.72 -74.41
C ALA A 328 -8.31 2.45 -73.57
N PRO A 329 -8.90 1.36 -74.09
CA PRO A 329 -9.15 0.15 -73.31
C PRO A 329 -7.83 -0.59 -73.14
N LYS A 330 -7.29 -0.62 -71.92
CA LYS A 330 -6.19 -1.53 -71.60
C LYS A 330 -6.77 -2.92 -71.39
N SER A 331 -6.54 -3.73 -72.42
CA SER A 331 -6.33 -5.17 -72.36
C SER A 331 -5.87 -5.66 -70.99
N GLN A 332 -6.43 -6.80 -70.61
CA GLN A 332 -5.96 -7.77 -69.63
C GLN A 332 -4.46 -8.05 -69.82
N GLU A 333 -3.62 -7.16 -69.29
CA GLU A 333 -2.22 -7.44 -69.04
C GLU A 333 -2.11 -7.75 -67.56
N ASP A 334 -1.65 -8.96 -67.32
CA ASP A 334 -1.09 -9.48 -66.08
C ASP A 334 0.02 -8.51 -65.63
N GLY A 335 -0.39 -7.39 -65.03
CA GLY A 335 0.47 -6.31 -64.56
C GLY A 335 1.21 -6.80 -63.34
N ARG A 336 2.17 -7.72 -63.53
CA ARG A 336 3.16 -8.04 -62.53
C ARG A 336 3.85 -6.74 -62.17
N VAL A 337 3.42 -6.21 -61.02
CA VAL A 337 4.07 -5.10 -60.34
C VAL A 337 5.57 -5.39 -60.33
N PRO A 338 6.41 -4.49 -60.86
CA PRO A 338 7.86 -4.68 -60.85
C PRO A 338 8.33 -5.01 -59.44
N PRO A 339 9.25 -5.98 -59.25
CA PRO A 339 9.73 -6.34 -57.92
C PRO A 339 10.25 -5.09 -57.19
N GLY A 340 9.54 -4.66 -56.13
CA GLY A 340 9.87 -3.46 -55.35
C GLY A 340 8.87 -2.30 -55.44
N TYR A 341 7.83 -2.36 -56.28
CA TYR A 341 6.72 -1.39 -56.26
C TYR A 341 5.48 -1.98 -55.55
N ILE A 342 4.67 -1.12 -54.93
CA ILE A 342 3.44 -1.50 -54.23
C ILE A 342 2.26 -1.30 -55.21
N SER A 343 1.37 -2.29 -55.35
CA SER A 343 0.18 -2.14 -56.20
C SER A 343 -0.71 -1.00 -55.71
N GLN A 344 -1.28 -0.20 -56.62
CA GLN A 344 -2.15 0.94 -56.29
C GLN A 344 -3.28 0.57 -55.32
N GLU A 345 -3.96 -0.56 -55.55
CA GLU A 345 -5.03 -1.07 -54.70
C GLU A 345 -4.55 -1.40 -53.27
N ALA A 346 -3.28 -1.78 -53.09
CA ALA A 346 -2.71 -2.03 -51.77
C ALA A 346 -2.34 -0.73 -51.04
N CYS A 347 -1.97 0.32 -51.80
CA CYS A 347 -1.80 1.66 -51.25
C CYS A 347 -3.15 2.24 -50.79
N GLU A 348 -4.18 2.12 -51.63
CA GLU A 348 -5.54 2.60 -51.33
C GLU A 348 -6.15 1.85 -50.13
N ARG A 349 -5.97 0.53 -50.03
CA ARG A 349 -6.39 -0.25 -48.86
C ARG A 349 -5.67 0.18 -47.58
N SER A 350 -4.34 0.38 -47.64
CA SER A 350 -3.55 0.85 -46.49
C SER A 350 -3.96 2.24 -46.02
N LEU A 351 -4.25 3.16 -46.95
CA LEU A 351 -4.76 4.50 -46.62
C LEU A 351 -6.16 4.44 -46.01
N ALA A 352 -7.08 3.65 -46.56
CA ALA A 352 -8.42 3.48 -45.99
C ALA A 352 -8.38 2.85 -44.59
N GLU A 353 -7.50 1.87 -44.36
CA GLU A 353 -7.27 1.29 -43.04
C GLU A 353 -6.71 2.34 -42.06
N MET A 354 -5.75 3.15 -42.49
CA MET A 354 -5.21 4.25 -41.68
C MET A 354 -6.26 5.32 -41.35
N GLU A 355 -7.09 5.71 -42.32
CA GLU A 355 -8.20 6.65 -42.12
C GLU A 355 -9.24 6.08 -41.16
N SER A 356 -9.60 4.79 -41.29
CA SER A 356 -10.53 4.12 -40.37
C SER A 356 -9.98 4.03 -38.95
N SER A 357 -8.68 3.75 -38.80
CA SER A 357 -7.98 3.71 -37.51
C SER A 357 -7.94 5.10 -36.87
N HIS A 358 -7.62 6.14 -37.65
CA HIS A 358 -7.63 7.51 -37.15
C HIS A 358 -9.03 7.96 -36.72
N GLN A 359 -10.05 7.64 -37.54
CA GLN A 359 -11.44 7.94 -37.22
C GLN A 359 -11.87 7.25 -35.91
N GLN A 360 -11.48 5.99 -35.73
CA GLN A 360 -11.76 5.25 -34.50
C GLN A 360 -11.09 5.91 -33.27
N VAL A 361 -9.81 6.29 -33.38
CA VAL A 361 -9.09 7.00 -32.30
C VAL A 361 -9.76 8.34 -31.97
N MET A 362 -10.23 9.08 -32.97
CA MET A 362 -10.93 10.34 -32.74
C MET A 362 -12.28 10.15 -32.03
N GLU A 363 -13.01 9.09 -32.36
CA GLU A 363 -14.25 8.77 -31.64
C GLU A 363 -13.99 8.25 -30.22
N GLU A 364 -12.93 7.47 -30.02
CA GLU A 364 -12.50 7.01 -28.69
C GLU A 364 -12.14 8.21 -27.79
N LEU A 365 -11.41 9.19 -28.34
CA LEU A 365 -11.07 10.42 -27.64
C LEU A 365 -12.32 11.28 -27.33
N GLN A 366 -13.29 11.34 -28.25
CA GLN A 366 -14.56 12.03 -27.99
C GLN A 366 -15.36 11.34 -26.88
N ARG A 367 -15.46 10.01 -26.91
CA ARG A 367 -16.11 9.21 -25.86
C ARG A 367 -15.38 9.34 -24.53
N HIS A 368 -14.05 9.46 -24.55
CA HIS A 368 -13.27 9.75 -23.35
C HIS A 368 -13.63 11.12 -22.78
N HIS A 369 -13.61 12.17 -23.60
CA HIS A 369 -13.96 13.51 -23.16
C HIS A 369 -15.39 13.57 -22.58
N GLU A 370 -16.35 12.88 -23.18
CA GLU A 370 -17.72 12.77 -22.64
C GLU A 370 -17.74 12.10 -21.26
N ARG A 371 -16.94 11.04 -21.06
CA ARG A 371 -16.78 10.39 -19.74
C ARG A 371 -16.14 11.35 -18.73
N GLU A 372 -15.13 12.12 -19.10
CA GLU A 372 -14.53 13.14 -18.21
C GLU A 372 -15.55 14.19 -17.79
N LEU A 373 -16.32 14.71 -18.75
CA LEU A 373 -17.34 15.70 -18.46
C LEU A 373 -18.39 15.16 -17.49
N GLN A 374 -18.81 13.91 -17.65
CA GLN A 374 -19.74 13.26 -16.73
C GLN A 374 -19.12 13.08 -15.33
N ARG A 375 -17.84 12.68 -15.23
CA ARG A 375 -17.15 12.56 -13.94
C ARG A 375 -17.04 13.89 -13.23
N LEU A 376 -16.62 14.94 -13.93
CA LEU A 376 -16.52 16.30 -13.37
C LEU A 376 -17.88 16.85 -12.94
N GLN A 377 -18.95 16.53 -13.68
CA GLN A 377 -20.32 16.90 -13.29
C GLN A 377 -20.73 16.19 -11.99
N GLN A 378 -20.46 14.88 -11.87
CA GLN A 378 -20.74 14.12 -10.66
C GLN A 378 -19.92 14.61 -9.46
N GLU A 379 -18.64 14.92 -9.64
CA GLU A 379 -17.80 15.49 -8.59
C GLU A 379 -18.32 16.85 -8.12
N LYS A 380 -18.73 17.71 -9.06
CA LYS A 380 -19.37 18.99 -8.72
C LYS A 380 -20.65 18.78 -7.91
N GLU A 381 -21.52 17.87 -8.34
CA GLU A 381 -22.77 17.57 -7.61
C GLU A 381 -22.48 16.99 -6.22
N TRP A 382 -21.48 16.12 -6.11
CA TRP A 382 -21.03 15.56 -4.85
C TRP A 382 -20.51 16.62 -3.89
N LEU A 383 -19.64 17.52 -4.37
CA LEU A 383 -19.13 18.64 -3.58
C LEU A 383 -20.25 19.60 -3.15
N LEU A 384 -21.22 19.88 -4.03
CA LEU A 384 -22.38 20.70 -3.68
C LEU A 384 -23.25 20.04 -2.60
N ALA A 385 -23.42 18.72 -2.67
CA ALA A 385 -24.14 17.97 -1.63
C ALA A 385 -23.40 18.01 -0.30
N GLU A 386 -22.06 17.88 -0.30
CA GLU A 386 -21.23 17.96 0.90
C GLU A 386 -21.30 19.35 1.54
N GLU A 387 -21.16 20.43 0.77
CA GLU A 387 -21.32 21.80 1.27
C GLU A 387 -22.72 22.05 1.83
N THR A 388 -23.75 21.50 1.19
CA THR A 388 -25.14 21.57 1.68
C THR A 388 -25.29 20.81 3.00
N ALA A 389 -24.70 19.62 3.12
CA ALA A 389 -24.72 18.81 4.33
C ALA A 389 -23.94 19.48 5.48
N ALA A 390 -22.76 20.04 5.21
CA ALA A 390 -21.98 20.80 6.17
C ALA A 390 -22.76 22.03 6.67
N THR A 391 -23.43 22.75 5.76
CA THR A 391 -24.28 23.89 6.13
C THR A 391 -25.48 23.45 6.98
N ALA A 392 -26.13 22.34 6.64
CA ALA A 392 -27.22 21.79 7.44
C ALA A 392 -26.76 21.39 8.84
N SER A 393 -25.60 20.74 8.95
CA SER A 393 -24.97 20.36 10.22
C SER A 393 -24.62 21.59 11.07
N ALA A 394 -24.08 22.65 10.47
CA ALA A 394 -23.82 23.91 11.16
C ALA A 394 -25.10 24.54 11.72
N ILE A 395 -26.19 24.56 10.94
CA ILE A 395 -27.50 25.05 11.38
C ILE A 395 -28.04 24.19 12.53
N GLU A 396 -27.90 22.87 12.46
CA GLU A 396 -28.35 21.95 13.50
C GLU A 396 -27.54 22.15 14.80
N ALA A 397 -26.22 22.31 14.70
CA ALA A 397 -25.37 22.64 15.83
C ALA A 397 -25.77 23.95 16.49
N MET A 398 -26.08 24.99 15.69
CA MET A 398 -26.59 26.25 16.22
C MET A 398 -27.94 26.07 16.91
N LYS A 399 -28.89 25.35 16.30
CA LYS A 399 -30.20 25.05 16.92
C LYS A 399 -30.04 24.31 18.24
N LYS A 400 -29.15 23.32 18.29
CA LYS A 400 -28.84 22.56 19.50
C LYS A 400 -28.23 23.45 20.58
N ALA A 401 -27.27 24.31 20.23
CA ALA A 401 -26.69 25.26 21.17
C ALA A 401 -27.75 26.23 21.74
N TYR A 402 -28.66 26.72 20.90
CA TYR A 402 -29.78 27.55 21.36
C TYR A 402 -30.76 26.78 22.27
N GLN A 403 -31.07 25.53 21.94
CA GLN A 403 -31.91 24.67 22.79
C GLN A 403 -31.24 24.39 24.13
N GLU A 404 -29.93 24.12 24.13
CA GLU A 404 -29.15 23.93 25.35
C GLU A 404 -29.16 25.20 26.21
N GLU A 405 -28.96 26.38 25.62
CA GLU A 405 -29.00 27.64 26.37
C GLU A 405 -30.39 27.94 26.92
N LEU A 406 -31.44 27.69 26.14
CA LEU A 406 -32.83 27.80 26.61
C LEU A 406 -33.09 26.84 27.77
N SER A 407 -32.64 25.58 27.66
CA SER A 407 -32.78 24.58 28.72
C SER A 407 -32.00 24.97 29.97
N ARG A 408 -30.83 25.59 29.81
CA ARG A 408 -29.97 26.08 30.88
C ARG A 408 -30.63 27.25 31.61
N GLU A 409 -31.23 28.20 30.90
CA GLU A 409 -32.02 29.30 31.48
C GLU A 409 -33.30 28.81 32.17
N LEU A 410 -34.02 27.87 31.58
CA LEU A 410 -35.16 27.22 32.22
C LEU A 410 -34.75 26.47 33.48
N SER A 411 -33.60 25.79 33.46
CA SER A 411 -33.04 25.10 34.63
C SER A 411 -32.60 26.08 35.71
N LYS A 412 -32.00 27.23 35.36
CA LYS A 412 -31.70 28.31 36.31
C LYS A 412 -32.98 28.85 36.94
N THR A 413 -34.01 29.09 36.15
CA THR A 413 -35.30 29.59 36.66
C THR A 413 -35.98 28.55 37.55
N ARG A 414 -35.94 27.27 37.17
CA ARG A 414 -36.45 26.16 37.98
C ARG A 414 -35.65 25.96 39.27
N SER A 415 -34.33 26.16 39.22
CA SER A 415 -33.43 26.14 40.38
C SER A 415 -33.70 27.30 41.33
N LEU A 416 -33.95 28.51 40.81
CA LEU A 416 -34.37 29.66 41.61
C LEU A 416 -35.77 29.48 42.23
N GLN A 417 -36.66 28.73 41.56
CA GLN A 417 -37.98 28.34 42.09
C GLN A 417 -37.89 27.19 43.10
N LEU A 418 -36.89 26.31 43.00
CA LEU A 418 -36.61 25.28 43.99
C LEU A 418 -35.87 25.91 45.17
N GLY A 419 -36.58 26.09 46.29
CA GLY A 419 -35.95 26.53 47.55
C GLY A 419 -34.80 25.60 48.00
N PRO A 420 -34.07 25.97 49.06
CA PRO A 420 -32.88 25.25 49.54
C PRO A 420 -33.11 23.74 49.80
N ASP A 421 -34.33 23.33 50.14
CA ASP A 421 -34.70 21.93 50.33
C ASP A 421 -34.80 21.14 49.01
N GLY A 422 -35.18 21.79 47.92
CA GLY A 422 -35.21 21.18 46.58
C GLY A 422 -33.79 20.92 46.06
N LEU A 423 -32.89 21.88 46.25
CA LEU A 423 -31.47 21.75 45.90
C LEU A 423 -30.77 20.65 46.72
N ARG A 424 -31.07 20.54 48.03
CA ARG A 424 -30.56 19.45 48.86
C ARG A 424 -31.02 18.08 48.35
N LYS A 425 -32.29 17.94 47.96
CA LYS A 425 -32.82 16.67 47.41
C LYS A 425 -32.19 16.32 46.06
N GLN A 426 -31.97 17.30 45.19
CA GLN A 426 -31.29 17.08 43.91
C GLN A 426 -29.84 16.63 44.13
N HIS A 427 -29.09 17.35 44.97
CA HIS A 427 -27.71 16.96 45.31
C HIS A 427 -27.63 15.57 45.93
N GLN A 428 -28.59 15.22 46.81
CA GLN A 428 -28.70 13.87 47.37
C GLN A 428 -28.88 12.82 46.26
N SER A 429 -29.78 13.07 45.30
CA SER A 429 -30.03 12.20 44.16
C SER A 429 -28.80 12.05 43.25
N ASP A 430 -28.07 13.14 42.99
CA ASP A 430 -26.87 13.14 42.16
C ASP A 430 -25.73 12.37 42.83
N VAL A 431 -25.55 12.55 44.14
CA VAL A 431 -24.57 11.77 44.93
C VAL A 431 -24.94 10.30 44.93
N GLU A 432 -26.22 9.95 45.01
CA GLU A 432 -26.67 8.56 44.92
C GLU A 432 -26.49 7.99 43.50
N ALA A 433 -26.67 8.78 42.45
CA ALA A 433 -26.39 8.37 41.06
C ALA A 433 -24.91 8.09 40.85
N LEU A 434 -24.04 8.99 41.28
CA LEU A 434 -22.59 8.81 41.21
C LEU A 434 -22.11 7.59 42.01
N LYS A 435 -22.71 7.32 43.18
CA LYS A 435 -22.41 6.10 43.94
C LYS A 435 -22.77 4.83 43.18
N ARG A 436 -23.90 4.80 42.48
CA ARG A 436 -24.30 3.65 41.64
C ARG A 436 -23.36 3.48 40.45
N GLU A 437 -23.02 4.56 39.75
CA GLU A 437 -22.06 4.53 38.64
C GLU A 437 -20.68 4.04 39.09
N LEU A 438 -20.18 4.56 40.21
CA LEU A 438 -18.92 4.10 40.79
C LEU A 438 -18.97 2.62 41.18
N GLN A 439 -20.10 2.16 41.72
CA GLN A 439 -20.29 0.76 42.06
C GLN A 439 -20.22 -0.13 40.80
N VAL A 440 -20.95 0.23 39.74
CA VAL A 440 -20.91 -0.51 38.46
C VAL A 440 -19.50 -0.53 37.88
N LEU A 441 -18.79 0.61 37.89
CA LEU A 441 -17.40 0.67 37.42
C LEU A 441 -16.47 -0.18 38.27
N SER A 442 -16.66 -0.20 39.60
CA SER A 442 -15.86 -1.03 40.51
C SER A 442 -16.10 -2.53 40.28
N GLU A 443 -17.34 -2.93 40.00
CA GLU A 443 -17.70 -4.30 39.65
C GLU A 443 -17.07 -4.68 38.31
N GLN A 444 -17.18 -3.84 37.28
CA GLN A 444 -16.54 -4.07 35.98
C GLN A 444 -15.01 -4.15 36.10
N TYR A 445 -14.39 -3.30 36.90
CA TYR A 445 -12.95 -3.35 37.15
C TYR A 445 -12.55 -4.66 37.84
N SER A 446 -13.29 -5.06 38.87
CA SER A 446 -13.05 -6.32 39.58
C SER A 446 -13.20 -7.54 38.66
N GLN A 447 -14.20 -7.54 37.78
CA GLN A 447 -14.40 -8.56 36.77
C GLN A 447 -13.23 -8.61 35.78
N LYS A 448 -12.73 -7.45 35.35
CA LYS A 448 -11.57 -7.37 34.47
C LYS A 448 -10.31 -7.91 35.14
N CYS A 449 -10.11 -7.65 36.43
CA CYS A 449 -9.01 -8.24 37.19
C CYS A 449 -9.09 -9.77 37.25
N LEU A 450 -10.28 -10.34 37.44
CA LEU A 450 -10.49 -11.79 37.42
C LEU A 450 -10.21 -12.40 36.04
N GLU A 451 -10.64 -11.74 34.97
CA GLU A 451 -10.37 -12.15 33.58
C GLU A 451 -8.87 -12.14 33.28
N ILE A 452 -8.18 -11.05 33.65
CA ILE A 452 -6.71 -10.95 33.50
C ILE A 452 -6.04 -12.09 34.27
N GLY A 453 -6.43 -12.34 35.52
CA GLY A 453 -5.87 -13.43 36.32
C GLY A 453 -6.12 -14.83 35.73
N ALA A 454 -7.24 -15.04 35.04
CA ALA A 454 -7.51 -16.29 34.33
C ALA A 454 -6.63 -16.43 33.08
N LEU A 455 -6.48 -15.34 32.30
CA LEU A 455 -5.61 -15.31 31.11
C LEU A 455 -4.14 -15.51 31.49
N THR A 456 -3.68 -14.91 32.60
CA THR A 456 -2.31 -15.10 33.11
C THR A 456 -2.05 -16.57 33.46
N ARG A 457 -2.96 -17.22 34.21
CA ARG A 457 -2.84 -18.65 34.53
C ARG A 457 -2.79 -19.51 33.27
N GLN A 458 -3.63 -19.21 32.28
CA GLN A 458 -3.61 -19.94 31.01
C GLN A 458 -2.30 -19.72 30.23
N ALA A 459 -1.70 -18.52 30.30
CA ALA A 459 -0.41 -18.24 29.70
C ALA A 459 0.72 -19.01 30.39
N GLU A 460 0.70 -19.06 31.73
CA GLU A 460 1.66 -19.85 32.54
C GLU A 460 1.56 -21.35 32.23
N GLU A 461 0.35 -21.90 32.13
CA GLU A 461 0.13 -23.30 31.75
C GLU A 461 0.68 -23.63 30.35
N ARG A 462 0.48 -22.73 29.38
CA ARG A 462 1.06 -22.86 28.04
C ARG A 462 2.57 -22.80 28.09
N GLU A 463 3.15 -21.90 28.87
CA GLU A 463 4.60 -21.80 29.04
C GLU A 463 5.18 -23.05 29.69
N HIS A 464 4.54 -23.58 30.73
CA HIS A 464 4.93 -24.84 31.36
C HIS A 464 4.91 -26.01 30.36
N THR A 465 3.88 -26.09 29.53
CA THR A 465 3.77 -27.12 28.47
C THR A 465 4.89 -26.96 27.45
N LEU A 466 5.17 -25.74 27.00
CA LEU A 466 6.27 -25.45 26.07
C LEU A 466 7.63 -25.85 26.66
N ARG A 467 7.89 -25.52 27.93
CA ARG A 467 9.12 -25.91 28.62
C ARG A 467 9.27 -27.43 28.70
N ARG A 468 8.18 -28.16 29.00
CA ARG A 468 8.20 -29.63 28.99
C ARG A 468 8.53 -30.19 27.60
N CYS A 469 7.87 -29.70 26.55
CA CYS A 469 8.16 -30.12 25.18
C CYS A 469 9.60 -29.79 24.76
N GLN A 470 10.16 -28.66 25.21
CA GLN A 470 11.56 -28.32 24.97
C GLN A 470 12.51 -29.30 25.68
N GLN A 471 12.23 -29.67 26.93
CA GLN A 471 13.01 -30.66 27.68
C GLN A 471 12.97 -32.02 26.99
N GLU A 472 11.79 -32.50 26.62
CA GLU A 472 11.61 -33.75 25.87
C GLU A 472 12.39 -33.71 24.53
N GLY A 473 12.33 -32.58 23.81
CA GLY A 473 13.12 -32.38 22.59
C GLY A 473 14.64 -32.44 22.83
N GLN A 474 15.12 -31.84 23.92
CA GLN A 474 16.54 -31.92 24.31
C GLN A 474 16.97 -33.34 24.70
N GLU A 475 16.12 -34.06 25.43
CA GLU A 475 16.37 -35.46 25.81
C GLU A 475 16.42 -36.37 24.59
N LEU A 476 15.50 -36.18 23.63
CA LEU A 476 15.51 -36.91 22.36
C LEU A 476 16.77 -36.60 21.55
N LEU A 477 17.20 -35.34 21.51
CA LEU A 477 18.46 -34.96 20.86
C LEU A 477 19.67 -35.63 21.51
N ARG A 478 19.74 -35.66 22.86
CA ARG A 478 20.80 -36.35 23.58
C ARG A 478 20.78 -37.86 23.29
N HIS A 479 19.60 -38.47 23.31
CA HIS A 479 19.48 -39.90 23.02
C HIS A 479 19.87 -40.22 21.58
N ASN A 480 19.50 -39.37 20.63
CA ASN A 480 19.90 -39.50 19.24
C ASN A 480 21.43 -39.37 19.07
N GLN A 481 22.07 -38.43 19.78
CA GLN A 481 23.53 -38.32 19.83
C GLN A 481 24.18 -39.58 20.42
N GLU A 482 23.67 -40.11 21.54
CA GLU A 482 24.18 -41.35 22.14
C GLU A 482 24.05 -42.55 21.20
N LEU A 483 22.92 -42.67 20.52
CA LEU A 483 22.71 -43.71 19.50
C LEU A 483 23.68 -43.54 18.33
N HIS A 484 23.90 -42.31 17.86
CA HIS A 484 24.91 -42.02 16.85
C HIS A 484 26.31 -42.41 17.31
N THR A 485 26.71 -42.06 18.53
CA THR A 485 28.02 -42.46 19.09
C THR A 485 28.14 -43.97 19.18
N ARG A 486 27.13 -44.70 19.67
CA ARG A 486 27.13 -46.17 19.73
C ARG A 486 27.21 -46.80 18.35
N LEU A 487 26.48 -46.27 17.38
CA LEU A 487 26.55 -46.71 15.99
C LEU A 487 27.94 -46.47 15.41
N SER A 488 28.55 -45.31 15.66
CA SER A 488 29.92 -45.01 15.25
C SER A 488 30.93 -45.97 15.87
N GLU A 489 30.85 -46.21 17.19
CA GLU A 489 31.71 -47.18 17.88
C GLU A 489 31.55 -48.59 17.32
N GLU A 490 30.33 -49.01 16.97
CA GLU A 490 30.08 -50.32 16.38
C GLU A 490 30.62 -50.41 14.96
N ILE A 491 30.47 -49.36 14.16
CA ILE A 491 31.10 -49.25 12.84
C ILE A 491 32.63 -49.34 12.98
N ASP A 492 33.23 -48.67 13.95
CA ASP A 492 34.68 -48.69 14.20
C ASP A 492 35.14 -50.07 14.68
N ARG A 493 34.38 -50.74 15.56
CA ARG A 493 34.62 -52.14 15.97
C ARG A 493 34.57 -53.08 14.78
N LEU A 494 33.55 -52.98 13.92
CA LEU A 494 33.40 -53.80 12.72
C LEU A 494 34.55 -53.54 11.73
N ARG A 495 34.93 -52.28 11.51
CA ARG A 495 36.10 -51.92 10.67
C ARG A 495 37.40 -52.48 11.25
N GLY A 496 37.60 -52.41 12.56
CA GLY A 496 38.75 -53.00 13.25
C GLY A 496 38.77 -54.54 13.14
N PHE A 497 37.62 -55.20 13.25
CA PHE A 497 37.49 -56.64 13.06
C PHE A 497 37.83 -57.05 11.61
N ILE A 498 37.32 -56.31 10.62
CA ILE A 498 37.67 -56.51 9.20
C ILE A 498 39.17 -56.29 8.96
N ALA A 499 39.79 -55.28 9.58
CA ALA A 499 41.23 -55.03 9.46
C ALA A 499 42.10 -56.10 10.15
N SER A 500 41.60 -56.71 11.24
CA SER A 500 42.27 -57.81 11.95
C SER A 500 42.14 -59.16 11.24
N GLN A 501 41.11 -59.33 10.39
CA GLN A 501 41.01 -60.44 9.45
C GLN A 501 41.85 -60.11 8.21
N GLY A 502 43.12 -60.52 8.20
CA GLY A 502 43.93 -60.50 6.98
C GLY A 502 43.25 -61.26 5.82
N PRO A 503 43.66 -61.04 4.55
CA PRO A 503 42.90 -61.36 3.33
C PRO A 503 42.74 -62.86 2.99
N GLY A 504 42.76 -63.75 3.99
CA GLY A 504 42.62 -65.19 3.83
C GLY A 504 41.70 -65.80 4.88
N SER A 505 40.39 -65.66 4.73
CA SER A 505 39.43 -66.63 5.26
C SER A 505 38.14 -66.57 4.44
N GLY A 506 37.88 -67.67 3.71
CA GLY A 506 36.77 -67.79 2.80
C GLY A 506 35.44 -67.96 3.54
N CYS A 507 34.49 -67.09 3.23
CA CYS A 507 33.04 -67.35 3.34
C CYS A 507 32.31 -66.62 2.21
N GLY A 508 32.57 -67.08 0.98
CA GLY A 508 31.88 -66.64 -0.23
C GLY A 508 30.50 -67.28 -0.36
N ARG A 509 29.48 -66.68 0.29
CA ARG A 509 28.07 -66.62 -0.18
C ARG A 509 27.11 -65.90 0.77
N GLY A 510 27.51 -65.61 2.02
CA GLY A 510 26.68 -64.83 2.96
C GLY A 510 27.09 -63.35 3.09
N SER A 511 28.35 -63.03 2.82
CA SER A 511 28.94 -61.69 3.02
C SER A 511 28.35 -60.62 2.10
N GLU A 512 28.07 -60.95 0.82
CA GLU A 512 27.55 -60.00 -0.17
C GLU A 512 26.12 -59.52 0.14
N ARG A 513 25.29 -60.37 0.76
CA ARG A 513 23.90 -60.04 1.12
C ARG A 513 23.84 -59.09 2.32
N SER A 514 24.66 -59.34 3.35
CA SER A 514 24.79 -58.43 4.50
C SER A 514 25.50 -57.11 4.13
N SER A 515 26.45 -57.16 3.19
CA SER A 515 27.14 -55.97 2.67
C SER A 515 26.18 -55.06 1.92
N CYS A 516 25.34 -55.61 1.03
CA CYS A 516 24.29 -54.84 0.36
C CYS A 516 23.28 -54.25 1.35
N GLU A 517 22.86 -55.00 2.38
CA GLU A 517 21.95 -54.50 3.41
C GLU A 517 22.55 -53.34 4.24
N LEU A 518 23.84 -53.43 4.61
CA LEU A 518 24.55 -52.33 5.27
C LEU A 518 24.76 -51.12 4.35
N GLU A 519 25.03 -51.33 3.07
CA GLU A 519 25.20 -50.24 2.10
C GLU A 519 23.88 -49.48 1.86
N VAL A 520 22.76 -50.19 1.89
CA VAL A 520 21.42 -49.58 1.86
C VAL A 520 21.16 -48.80 3.14
N LEU A 521 21.45 -49.36 4.31
CA LEU A 521 21.24 -48.65 5.58
C LEU A 521 22.13 -47.41 5.71
N LEU A 522 23.39 -47.49 5.27
CA LEU A 522 24.30 -46.35 5.22
C LEU A 522 23.72 -45.25 4.31
N ARG A 523 23.24 -45.61 3.11
CA ARG A 523 22.58 -44.65 2.20
C ARG A 523 21.34 -44.03 2.81
N VAL A 524 20.54 -44.79 3.57
CA VAL A 524 19.36 -44.26 4.28
C VAL A 524 19.79 -43.28 5.37
N LYS A 525 20.81 -43.61 6.17
CA LYS A 525 21.34 -42.71 7.21
C LYS A 525 22.02 -41.47 6.64
N GLU A 526 22.71 -41.60 5.52
CA GLU A 526 23.22 -40.46 4.76
C GLU A 526 22.08 -39.57 4.23
N ASN A 527 20.97 -40.17 3.78
CA ASN A 527 19.78 -39.42 3.37
C ASN A 527 19.11 -38.70 4.55
N GLU A 528 18.93 -39.39 5.69
CA GLU A 528 18.39 -38.79 6.91
C GLU A 528 19.26 -37.63 7.39
N LEU A 529 20.60 -37.78 7.39
CA LEU A 529 21.52 -36.69 7.73
C LEU A 529 21.43 -35.54 6.74
N GLN A 530 21.24 -35.81 5.45
CA GLN A 530 21.00 -34.77 4.46
C GLN A 530 19.66 -34.06 4.69
N TYR A 531 18.62 -34.78 5.09
CA TYR A 531 17.32 -34.21 5.43
C TYR A 531 17.43 -33.30 6.66
N LEU A 532 18.02 -33.79 7.75
CA LEU A 532 18.25 -33.00 8.96
C LEU A 532 19.12 -31.78 8.69
N LYS A 533 20.14 -31.88 7.83
CA LYS A 533 20.94 -30.72 7.40
C LYS A 533 20.09 -29.68 6.65
N LYS A 534 19.18 -30.11 5.78
CA LYS A 534 18.25 -29.21 5.08
C LYS A 534 17.27 -28.57 6.07
N GLU A 535 16.73 -29.33 7.01
CA GLU A 535 15.82 -28.84 8.03
C GLU A 535 16.48 -27.80 8.95
N VAL A 536 17.70 -28.08 9.43
CA VAL A 536 18.49 -27.11 10.21
C VAL A 536 18.77 -25.84 9.39
N GLN A 537 19.00 -25.96 8.08
CA GLN A 537 19.19 -24.80 7.21
C GLN A 537 17.89 -24.00 7.06
N CYS A 538 16.75 -24.65 6.83
CA CYS A 538 15.44 -24.00 6.75
C CYS A 538 15.11 -23.26 8.05
N LEU A 539 15.31 -23.90 9.20
CA LEU A 539 15.08 -23.28 10.52
C LEU A 539 16.00 -22.07 10.76
N ARG A 540 17.24 -22.11 10.28
CA ARG A 540 18.15 -20.95 10.33
C ARG A 540 17.66 -19.80 9.46
N ASP A 541 17.20 -20.10 8.26
CA ASP A 541 16.68 -19.10 7.33
C ASP A 541 15.39 -18.45 7.88
N GLU A 542 14.49 -19.25 8.46
CA GLU A 542 13.29 -18.78 9.16
C GLU A 542 13.63 -17.89 10.35
N LEU A 543 14.58 -18.32 11.21
CA LEU A 543 15.04 -17.50 12.33
C LEU A 543 15.61 -16.16 11.85
N GLN A 544 16.36 -16.16 10.75
CA GLN A 544 16.91 -14.94 10.17
C GLN A 544 15.80 -14.02 9.62
N MET A 545 14.76 -14.58 8.99
CA MET A 545 13.59 -13.82 8.55
C MET A 545 12.85 -13.22 9.74
N MET A 546 12.55 -14.01 10.77
CA MET A 546 11.91 -13.53 11.99
C MET A 546 12.73 -12.42 12.69
N GLN A 547 14.05 -12.49 12.67
CA GLN A 547 14.91 -11.41 13.17
C GLN A 547 14.86 -10.14 12.32
N LYS A 548 14.71 -10.26 10.99
CA LYS A 548 14.49 -9.09 10.12
C LYS A 548 13.12 -8.47 10.39
N ASP A 549 12.07 -9.28 10.53
CA ASP A 549 10.72 -8.81 10.82
C ASP A 549 10.62 -8.15 12.20
N LYS A 550 11.28 -8.72 13.22
CA LYS A 550 11.43 -8.08 14.54
C LYS A 550 12.08 -6.69 14.43
N ARG A 551 13.16 -6.55 13.66
CA ARG A 551 13.83 -5.25 13.47
C ARG A 551 12.93 -4.25 12.73
N PHE A 552 12.23 -4.72 11.71
CA PHE A 552 11.31 -3.88 10.93
C PHE A 552 10.12 -3.39 11.77
N THR A 553 9.49 -4.28 12.52
CA THR A 553 8.37 -3.95 13.42
C THR A 553 8.81 -3.04 14.56
N SER A 554 9.98 -3.29 15.15
CA SER A 554 10.58 -2.41 16.15
C SER A 554 10.88 -1.01 15.59
N GLY A 555 11.35 -0.91 14.34
CA GLY A 555 11.57 0.37 13.67
C GLY A 555 10.25 1.14 13.48
N LYS A 556 9.22 0.48 12.98
CA LYS A 556 7.88 1.07 12.84
C LYS A 556 7.29 1.54 14.17
N TYR A 557 7.46 0.75 15.23
CA TYR A 557 7.03 1.13 16.57
C TYR A 557 7.73 2.42 17.02
N GLN A 558 9.04 2.51 16.78
CA GLN A 558 9.82 3.71 17.10
C GLN A 558 9.34 4.94 16.30
N ASP A 559 9.06 4.78 15.00
CA ASP A 559 8.55 5.86 14.16
C ASP A 559 7.19 6.37 14.67
N VAL A 560 6.25 5.46 14.95
CA VAL A 560 4.94 5.82 15.52
C VAL A 560 5.09 6.50 16.88
N TYR A 561 6.02 6.03 17.72
CA TYR A 561 6.30 6.65 19.01
C TYR A 561 6.84 8.08 18.87
N VAL A 562 7.71 8.34 17.88
CA VAL A 562 8.24 9.69 17.61
C VAL A 562 7.13 10.60 17.08
N GLU A 563 6.31 10.14 16.13
CA GLU A 563 5.16 10.89 15.61
C GLU A 563 4.16 11.24 16.72
N LEU A 564 3.85 10.28 17.60
CA LEU A 564 2.96 10.53 18.74
C LEU A 564 3.52 11.58 19.70
N ASN A 565 4.83 11.54 19.98
CA ASN A 565 5.48 12.58 20.78
C ASN A 565 5.46 13.94 20.08
N HIS A 566 5.64 13.98 18.75
CA HIS A 566 5.54 15.22 18.00
C HIS A 566 4.13 15.82 18.06
N ILE A 567 3.10 15.01 17.83
CA ILE A 567 1.69 15.41 17.94
C ILE A 567 1.37 15.87 19.36
N LYS A 568 1.82 15.12 20.38
CA LYS A 568 1.65 15.48 21.79
C LYS A 568 2.22 16.87 22.08
N THR A 569 3.50 17.10 21.76
CA THR A 569 4.14 18.40 22.02
C THR A 569 3.51 19.54 21.23
N ARG A 570 3.00 19.29 20.03
CA ARG A 570 2.24 20.28 19.26
C ARG A 570 0.90 20.60 19.94
N SER A 571 0.14 19.58 20.34
CA SER A 571 -1.14 19.75 21.02
C SER A 571 -1.00 20.47 22.35
N GLU A 572 0.07 20.20 23.11
CA GLU A 572 0.41 20.93 24.34
C GLU A 572 0.61 22.43 24.01
N ARG A 573 1.46 22.76 23.02
CA ARG A 573 1.65 24.16 22.61
C ARG A 573 0.36 24.86 22.18
N GLU A 574 -0.51 24.17 21.43
CA GLU A 574 -1.81 24.72 21.00
C GLU A 574 -2.73 24.95 22.20
N ILE A 575 -2.76 24.04 23.17
CA ILE A 575 -3.49 24.21 24.44
C ILE A 575 -2.95 25.42 25.22
N GLU A 576 -1.64 25.57 25.34
CA GLU A 576 -1.02 26.72 26.00
C GLU A 576 -1.36 28.04 25.30
N GLN A 577 -1.36 28.08 23.97
CA GLN A 577 -1.79 29.25 23.20
C GLN A 577 -3.26 29.59 23.43
N LEU A 578 -4.15 28.58 23.42
CA LEU A 578 -5.57 28.77 23.68
C LEU A 578 -5.84 29.27 25.11
N LYS A 579 -5.09 28.75 26.10
CA LYS A 579 -5.14 29.26 27.48
C LYS A 579 -4.75 30.74 27.54
N GLU A 580 -3.71 31.14 26.82
CA GLU A 580 -3.27 32.53 26.79
C GLU A 580 -4.28 33.45 26.07
N HIS A 581 -4.84 33.01 24.94
CA HIS A 581 -5.91 33.74 24.27
C HIS A 581 -7.14 33.91 25.17
N LEU A 582 -7.52 32.87 25.91
CA LEU A 582 -8.61 32.95 26.88
C LEU A 582 -8.28 33.95 28.00
N ARG A 583 -7.06 33.92 28.54
CA ARG A 583 -6.59 34.88 29.56
C ARG A 583 -6.71 36.33 29.07
N LEU A 584 -6.26 36.60 27.85
CA LEU A 584 -6.33 37.93 27.23
C LEU A 584 -7.78 38.35 26.97
N ALA A 585 -8.64 37.45 26.48
CA ALA A 585 -10.05 37.73 26.26
C ALA A 585 -10.78 38.05 27.57
N MET A 586 -10.49 37.32 28.65
CA MET A 586 -11.02 37.60 29.98
C MET A 586 -10.55 38.96 30.51
N ALA A 587 -9.28 39.32 30.32
CA ALA A 587 -8.77 40.63 30.71
C ALA A 587 -9.45 41.77 29.92
N ALA A 588 -9.64 41.63 28.62
CA ALA A 588 -10.33 42.62 27.79
C ALA A 588 -11.81 42.80 28.19
N LEU A 589 -12.49 41.71 28.58
CA LEU A 589 -13.85 41.79 29.12
C LEU A 589 -13.89 42.55 30.45
N GLN A 590 -12.94 42.29 31.35
CA GLN A 590 -12.83 43.02 32.62
C GLN A 590 -12.55 44.51 32.41
N GLU A 591 -11.67 44.88 31.47
CA GLU A 591 -11.43 46.29 31.12
C GLU A 591 -12.69 46.95 30.56
N LYS A 592 -13.42 46.28 29.68
CA LYS A 592 -14.69 46.80 29.14
C LYS A 592 -15.72 47.02 30.26
N GLU A 593 -15.82 46.10 31.21
CA GLU A 593 -16.71 46.24 32.37
C GLU A 593 -16.27 47.40 33.28
N ALA A 594 -14.97 47.55 33.54
CA ALA A 594 -14.41 48.65 34.31
C ALA A 594 -14.69 50.02 33.65
N VAL A 595 -14.49 50.14 32.33
CA VAL A 595 -14.80 51.36 31.56
C VAL A 595 -16.30 51.67 31.58
N ARG A 596 -17.15 50.64 31.52
CA ARG A 596 -18.60 50.82 31.60
C ARG A 596 -19.05 51.33 32.97
N ASN A 597 -18.42 50.85 34.03
CA ASN A 597 -18.72 51.27 35.40
C ASN A 597 -18.24 52.71 35.67
N SER A 598 -17.09 53.12 35.14
CA SER A 598 -16.58 54.50 35.29
C SER A 598 -17.30 55.54 34.42
N LEU A 599 -18.05 55.13 33.40
CA LEU A 599 -18.97 55.99 32.65
C LEU A 599 -20.36 56.14 33.30
N ALA A 600 -20.66 55.32 34.31
CA ALA A 600 -21.94 55.30 35.02
C ALA A 600 -21.89 56.06 36.37
N GLU A 601 -20.69 56.40 36.85
CA GLU A 601 -20.43 57.39 37.91
C GLU A 601 -20.29 58.80 37.31
#